data_AF-A0A3D1RT90-F1
#
_entry.id   AF-A0A3D1RT90-F1
#
_cell.length_a   1.000
_cell.length_b   1.000
_cell.length_c   1.000
_cell.angle_alpha   90.00
_cell.angle_beta   90.00
_cell.angle_gamma   90.00
#
_symmetry.space_group_name_H-M   'P 1'
#
loop_
_entity.id
_entity.type
_entity.pdbx_description
1 polymer ?
#
loop_
_entity_poly.entity_id
_entity_poly.type
_entity_poly.pdbx_seq_one_letter_code
_entity_poly.pdbx_strand_id
1 'polypeptide(L)'
;ERMNGSGYPQGLSGEEILLEARVLAVADVVEAMSSHRPYRAALSIKTALEEITKNRGTLYEPSAVNACLALYEEKNDLMPKADKYRKYSVRKNKVKIRRFG
;
A
#
# COMPACT_ATOMS: atom_id res chain seq x y z
N GLU A 1 2.96 -17.79 -3.00
CA GLU A 1 2.76 -18.11 -4.44
C GLU A 1 2.86 -16.86 -5.32
N ARG A 2 3.09 -17.04 -6.63
CA ARG A 2 3.19 -15.97 -7.64
C ARG A 2 2.48 -16.41 -8.90
N MET A 3 1.90 -15.49 -9.66
CA MET A 3 1.09 -15.83 -10.86
C MET A 3 1.83 -16.73 -11.88
N ASN A 4 3.14 -16.59 -12.02
CA ASN A 4 3.97 -17.40 -12.92
C ASN A 4 4.50 -18.72 -12.32
N GLY A 5 4.07 -19.12 -11.12
CA GLY A 5 4.55 -20.36 -10.48
C GLY A 5 5.94 -20.25 -9.83
N SER A 6 6.62 -19.10 -9.90
CA SER A 6 7.93 -18.91 -9.23
C SER A 6 7.83 -18.71 -7.71
N GLY A 7 6.62 -18.83 -7.16
CA GLY A 7 6.35 -18.67 -5.74
C GLY A 7 6.62 -19.94 -4.94
N TYR A 8 6.45 -19.82 -3.63
CA TYR A 8 6.58 -20.90 -2.67
C TYR A 8 5.38 -20.89 -1.72
N PRO A 9 5.09 -22.00 -1.00
CA PRO A 9 5.84 -23.27 -0.97
C PRO A 9 5.48 -24.29 -2.06
N GLN A 10 4.32 -24.19 -2.69
CA GLN A 10 3.79 -25.20 -3.62
C GLN A 10 4.10 -24.89 -5.09
N GLY A 11 4.45 -23.64 -5.42
CA GLY A 11 4.74 -23.24 -6.79
C GLY A 11 3.47 -23.13 -7.65
N LEU A 12 2.33 -22.84 -7.03
CA LEU A 12 1.05 -22.68 -7.72
C LEU A 12 1.10 -21.50 -8.69
N SER A 13 0.38 -21.62 -9.80
CA SER A 13 0.35 -20.62 -10.88
C SER A 13 -1.08 -20.22 -11.26
N GLY A 14 -1.23 -19.04 -11.86
CA GLY A 14 -2.49 -18.61 -12.47
C GLY A 14 -3.73 -18.76 -11.57
N GLU A 15 -4.66 -19.62 -11.99
CA GLU A 15 -5.94 -19.87 -11.31
C GLU A 15 -5.86 -20.99 -10.25
N GLU A 16 -4.72 -21.68 -10.15
CA GLU A 16 -4.46 -22.62 -9.05
C GLU A 16 -4.32 -21.87 -7.72
N ILE A 17 -4.00 -20.58 -7.78
CA ILE A 17 -3.94 -19.67 -6.64
C ILE A 17 -5.34 -19.10 -6.40
N LEU A 18 -5.85 -19.26 -5.18
CA LEU A 18 -7.11 -18.66 -4.74
C LEU A 18 -7.15 -17.16 -5.04
N LEU A 19 -8.31 -16.65 -5.47
CA LEU A 19 -8.49 -15.25 -5.83
C LEU A 19 -8.07 -14.32 -4.68
N GLU A 20 -8.46 -14.65 -3.46
CA GLU A 20 -8.16 -13.90 -2.24
C GLU A 20 -6.64 -13.83 -2.01
N ALA A 21 -5.93 -14.94 -2.25
CA ALA A 21 -4.48 -14.98 -2.11
C ALA A 21 -3.78 -14.11 -3.18
N ARG A 22 -4.33 -14.05 -4.39
CA ARG A 22 -3.83 -13.15 -5.45
C ARG A 22 -4.02 -11.68 -5.12
N VAL A 23 -5.15 -11.32 -4.51
CA VAL A 23 -5.42 -9.95 -4.00
C VAL A 23 -4.48 -9.61 -2.85
N LEU A 24 -4.33 -10.52 -1.87
CA LEU A 24 -3.44 -10.33 -0.73
C LEU A 24 -1.98 -10.16 -1.15
N ALA A 25 -1.51 -10.89 -2.17
CA ALA A 25 -0.14 -10.74 -2.67
C ALA A 25 0.17 -9.32 -3.15
N VAL A 26 -0.78 -8.66 -3.81
CA VAL A 26 -0.61 -7.25 -4.23
C VAL A 26 -0.58 -6.33 -3.02
N ALA A 27 -1.53 -6.49 -2.09
CA ALA A 27 -1.61 -5.67 -0.88
C ALA A 27 -0.35 -5.77 -0.01
N ASP A 28 0.14 -6.99 0.21
CA ASP A 28 1.33 -7.26 1.04
C ASP A 28 2.59 -6.62 0.46
N VAL A 29 2.79 -6.69 -0.86
CA VAL A 29 3.94 -6.05 -1.53
C VAL A 29 3.90 -4.54 -1.37
N VAL A 30 2.72 -3.93 -1.59
CA VAL A 30 2.56 -2.48 -1.47
C VAL A 30 2.81 -2.02 -0.03
N GLU A 31 2.24 -2.71 0.96
CA GLU A 31 2.45 -2.43 2.38
C GLU A 31 3.92 -2.61 2.77
N ALA A 32 4.54 -3.73 2.39
CA ALA A 32 5.92 -4.06 2.74
C ALA A 32 6.92 -3.06 2.17
N MET A 33 6.67 -2.52 0.97
CA MET A 33 7.54 -1.52 0.34
C MET A 33 7.33 -0.12 0.92
N SER A 34 6.08 0.26 1.23
CA SER A 34 5.74 1.61 1.68
C SER A 34 5.78 1.83 3.19
N SER A 35 5.93 0.76 3.98
CA SER A 35 6.00 0.84 5.44
C SER A 35 7.43 0.99 5.94
N HIS A 36 7.60 1.79 7.01
CA HIS A 36 8.88 1.91 7.71
C HIS A 36 9.13 0.66 8.54
N ARG A 37 10.26 -0.01 8.33
CA ARG A 37 10.68 -1.20 9.11
C ARG A 37 11.97 -0.90 9.86
N PRO A 38 12.27 -1.56 11.00
CA PRO A 38 13.41 -1.22 11.87
C PRO A 38 14.79 -1.17 11.19
N TYR A 39 14.93 -1.79 10.01
CA TYR A 39 16.18 -1.87 9.23
C TYR A 39 16.04 -1.41 7.78
N ARG A 40 14.89 -0.85 7.38
CA ARG A 40 14.64 -0.38 6.01
C ARG A 40 13.76 0.86 6.06
N ALA A 41 14.30 1.98 5.61
CA ALA A 41 13.49 3.16 5.36
C ALA A 41 12.38 2.81 4.35
N ALA A 42 11.15 3.25 4.64
CA ALA A 42 10.03 3.12 3.73
C ALA A 42 10.42 3.63 2.34
N LEU A 43 10.13 2.85 1.30
CA LEU A 43 10.12 3.39 -0.05
C LEU A 43 8.87 4.25 -0.23
N SER A 44 8.87 5.11 -1.25
CA SER A 44 7.68 5.87 -1.59
C SER A 44 6.57 4.93 -2.06
N ILE A 45 5.32 5.28 -1.77
CA ILE A 45 4.15 4.56 -2.29
C ILE A 45 4.21 4.46 -3.83
N LYS A 46 4.74 5.49 -4.51
CA LYS A 46 4.94 5.46 -5.97
C LYS A 46 5.85 4.32 -6.41
N THR A 47 6.96 4.10 -5.71
CA THR A 47 7.89 3.00 -6.00
C THR A 47 7.22 1.64 -5.81
N ALA A 48 6.34 1.50 -4.82
CA ALA A 48 5.57 0.28 -4.62
C ALA A 48 4.57 0.05 -5.77
N LEU A 49 3.88 1.10 -6.22
CA LEU A 49 2.95 1.04 -7.35
C LEU A 49 3.66 0.72 -8.67
N GLU A 50 4.86 1.28 -8.88
CA GLU A 50 5.72 0.97 -10.04
C GLU A 50 6.13 -0.51 -10.06
N GLU A 51 6.49 -1.09 -8.90
CA GLU A 51 6.87 -2.51 -8.79
C GLU A 51 5.72 -3.45 -9.16
N ILE A 52 4.52 -3.22 -8.61
CA ILE A 52 3.36 -4.05 -8.94
C ILE A 52 2.91 -3.87 -10.39
N THR A 53 3.07 -2.67 -10.95
CA THR A 53 2.73 -2.38 -12.35
C THR A 53 3.69 -3.08 -13.30
N LYS A 54 5.00 -3.02 -13.03
CA LYS A 54 6.05 -3.66 -13.84
C LYS A 54 5.86 -5.17 -13.93
N ASN A 55 5.38 -5.79 -12.87
CA ASN A 55 5.24 -7.25 -12.77
C ASN A 55 3.78 -7.73 -12.94
N ARG A 56 2.88 -6.87 -13.40
CA ARG A 56 1.46 -7.18 -13.64
C ARG A 56 1.30 -8.30 -14.67
N GLY A 57 0.53 -9.32 -14.36
CA GLY A 57 0.30 -10.49 -15.21
C GLY A 57 1.41 -11.54 -15.15
N THR A 58 2.57 -11.21 -14.57
CA THR A 58 3.68 -12.15 -14.39
C THR A 58 3.78 -12.62 -12.96
N LEU A 59 3.98 -11.71 -12.00
CA LEU A 59 4.05 -12.08 -10.58
C LEU A 59 2.71 -11.85 -9.88
N TYR A 60 1.96 -10.85 -10.33
CA TYR A 60 0.75 -10.36 -9.70
C TYR A 60 -0.45 -10.45 -10.63
N GLU A 61 -1.62 -10.65 -10.04
CA GLU A 61 -2.87 -10.76 -10.79
C GLU A 61 -3.27 -9.38 -11.35
N PRO A 62 -3.64 -9.29 -12.66
CA PRO A 62 -3.91 -8.00 -13.30
C PRO A 62 -5.04 -7.17 -12.70
N SER A 63 -6.18 -7.79 -12.34
CA SER A 63 -7.34 -7.07 -11.82
C SER A 63 -7.10 -6.45 -10.45
N ALA A 64 -6.36 -7.12 -9.56
CA ALA A 64 -5.93 -6.66 -8.25
C ALA A 64 -4.92 -5.51 -8.37
N VAL A 65 -3.95 -5.59 -9.29
CA VAL A 65 -3.04 -4.46 -9.58
C VAL A 65 -3.84 -3.26 -10.08
N ASN A 66 -4.75 -3.45 -11.04
CA ASN A 66 -5.57 -2.37 -11.59
C ASN A 66 -6.47 -1.74 -10.51
N ALA A 67 -7.09 -2.55 -9.65
CA ALA A 67 -7.89 -2.06 -8.53
C ALA A 67 -7.04 -1.24 -7.54
N CYS A 68 -5.83 -1.71 -7.22
CA CYS A 68 -4.92 -0.97 -6.33
C CYS A 68 -4.51 0.39 -6.91
N LEU A 69 -4.23 0.46 -8.22
CA LEU A 69 -3.90 1.71 -8.90
C LEU A 69 -5.09 2.68 -8.89
N ALA A 70 -6.28 2.20 -9.26
CA ALA A 70 -7.49 3.02 -9.29
C ALA A 70 -7.82 3.59 -7.90
N LEU A 71 -7.74 2.78 -6.84
CA LEU A 71 -7.98 3.23 -5.46
C LEU A 71 -6.95 4.28 -4.99
N TYR A 72 -5.71 4.18 -5.47
CA TYR A 72 -4.68 5.17 -5.15
C TYR A 72 -4.91 6.50 -5.88
N GLU A 73 -5.33 6.45 -7.15
CA GLU A 73 -5.70 7.65 -7.93
C GLU A 73 -6.91 8.34 -7.30
N GLU A 74 -7.98 7.60 -7.00
CA GLU A 74 -9.17 8.14 -6.32
C GLU A 74 -8.81 8.81 -4.99
N LYS A 75 -7.96 8.17 -4.17
CA LYS A 75 -7.50 8.77 -2.91
C LYS A 75 -6.70 10.04 -3.11
N ASN A 76 -5.87 10.14 -4.15
CA ASN A 76 -5.14 11.37 -4.43
C ASN A 76 -6.07 12.50 -4.87
N ASP A 77 -7.16 12.18 -5.57
CA ASP A 77 -8.17 13.15 -5.96
C ASP A 77 -8.98 13.64 -4.75
N LEU A 78 -9.29 12.73 -3.81
CA LEU A 78 -10.01 13.04 -2.57
C LEU A 78 -9.14 13.75 -1.51
N MET A 79 -7.81 13.51 -1.51
CA MET A 79 -6.85 14.16 -0.62
C MET A 79 -5.77 14.91 -1.41
N PRO A 80 -6.08 16.10 -1.95
CA PRO A 80 -5.07 16.94 -2.57
C PRO A 80 -3.99 17.31 -1.54
N LYS A 81 -2.73 17.29 -1.98
CA LYS A 81 -1.52 17.52 -1.15
C LYS A 81 -1.72 18.60 -0.08
N ALA A 82 -1.22 18.30 1.12
CA ALA A 82 -1.32 19.10 2.34
C ALA A 82 -0.79 20.55 2.26
N ASP A 83 -0.16 20.96 1.15
CA ASP A 83 0.31 22.32 0.92
C ASP A 83 -0.85 23.35 0.97
N LYS A 84 -2.09 22.95 0.66
CA LYS A 84 -3.30 23.78 0.86
C LYS A 84 -3.90 23.73 2.28
N TYR A 85 -3.57 22.71 3.09
CA TYR A 85 -4.19 22.50 4.42
C TYR A 85 -3.33 22.97 5.61
N ARG A 86 -2.13 23.53 5.37
CA ARG A 86 -1.31 24.15 6.43
C ARG A 86 -2.03 25.27 7.19
N LYS A 87 -3.09 25.87 6.60
CA LYS A 87 -3.94 26.88 7.24
C LYS A 87 -4.99 26.31 8.21
N TYR A 88 -5.22 25.00 8.21
CA TYR A 88 -6.16 24.30 9.10
C TYR A 88 -5.45 23.45 10.16
N SER A 89 -4.14 23.68 10.38
CA SER A 89 -3.42 22.98 11.44
C SER A 89 -4.11 23.21 12.80
N VAL A 90 -4.56 22.09 13.34
CA VAL A 90 -5.31 21.91 14.58
C VAL A 90 -4.86 22.90 15.65
N ARG A 91 -5.80 23.70 16.18
CA ARG A 91 -5.61 24.42 17.45
C ARG A 91 -5.18 23.38 18.49
N LYS A 92 -3.92 23.41 18.92
CA LYS A 92 -3.46 22.66 20.10
C LYS A 92 -4.29 23.13 21.29
N ASN A 93 -5.34 22.40 21.64
CA ASN A 93 -6.01 22.56 22.93
C ASN A 93 -5.00 22.18 24.01
N LYS A 94 -4.38 23.21 24.61
CA LYS A 94 -3.65 23.07 25.88
C LYS A 94 -4.68 22.70 26.94
N VAL A 95 -4.85 21.40 27.20
CA VAL A 95 -5.49 20.95 28.44
C VAL A 95 -4.55 21.32 29.58
N LYS A 96 -4.90 22.37 30.31
CA LYS A 96 -4.19 22.82 31.50
C LYS A 96 -4.58 21.87 32.63
N ILE A 97 -3.77 20.85 32.88
CA ILE A 97 -3.95 19.95 34.03
C ILE A 97 -3.67 20.78 35.28
N ARG A 98 -4.72 21.10 36.05
CA ARG A 98 -4.56 21.68 37.39
C ARG A 98 -4.02 20.59 38.30
N ARG A 99 -2.77 20.73 38.78
CA ARG A 99 -2.30 20.00 39.96
C ARG A 99 -3.10 20.49 41.16
N PHE A 100 -3.80 19.59 41.83
CA PHE A 100 -4.21 19.76 43.22
C PHE A 100 -3.05 19.28 44.09
N GLY A 101 -2.72 20.08 45.10
CA GLY A 101 -1.61 19.90 46.02
C GLY A 101 -1.15 21.25 46.53
#